data_AF-K0B1N5-F1
#
_entry.id   AF-K0B1N5-F1
#
_cell.length_a   1.000
_cell.length_b   1.000
_cell.length_c   1.000
_cell.angle_alpha   90.00
_cell.angle_beta   90.00
_cell.angle_gamma   90.00
#
_symmetry.space_group_name_H-M   'P 1'
#
loop_
_entity.id
_entity.type
_entity.pdbx_description
1 polymer ?
#
loop_
_entity_poly.entity_id
_entity_poly.type
_entity_poly.pdbx_seq_one_letter_code
_entity_poly.pdbx_strand_id
1 'polypeptide(L)'
;MNKKRHNLLVTLLLIYTIVIIYFMFFGFGRLQASSTILGYRFSIIPTRIPLWYPKELSLLWFFSLGNLLAFVPFGILIPMIFDTKYYKFIFVFLIFILSLEILQMITYLGSFDTEDIIINSIGATIGFLSYKISNKFKLVSQKTISTLFLILILSFTMINFAEIFNKFISYT
;
A
#
# COMPACT_ATOMS: atom_id res chain seq x y z
N MET A 1 -25.55 -7.58 2.86
CA MET A 1 -25.31 -6.78 1.64
C MET A 1 -26.05 -7.43 0.48
N ASN A 2 -26.71 -6.67 -0.42
CA ASN A 2 -27.39 -7.25 -1.59
C ASN A 2 -26.35 -7.89 -2.54
N LYS A 3 -26.68 -9.06 -3.13
CA LYS A 3 -25.86 -9.79 -4.10
C LYS A 3 -25.35 -8.91 -5.25
N LYS A 4 -26.19 -8.01 -5.80
CA LYS A 4 -25.76 -7.07 -6.85
C LYS A 4 -24.62 -6.15 -6.40
N ARG A 5 -24.74 -5.58 -5.19
CA ARG A 5 -23.73 -4.70 -4.60
C ARG A 5 -22.45 -5.46 -4.26
N HIS A 6 -22.57 -6.68 -3.74
CA HIS A 6 -21.42 -7.54 -3.47
C HIS A 6 -20.63 -7.80 -4.76
N ASN A 7 -21.31 -8.24 -5.83
CA ASN A 7 -20.67 -8.51 -7.11
C ASN A 7 -19.99 -7.27 -7.69
N LEU A 8 -20.63 -6.10 -7.61
CA LEU A 8 -20.02 -4.84 -8.06
C LEU A 8 -18.71 -4.53 -7.31
N LEU A 9 -18.69 -4.69 -5.98
CA LEU A 9 -17.48 -4.46 -5.19
C LEU A 9 -16.37 -5.45 -5.51
N VAL A 10 -16.71 -6.71 -5.74
CA VAL A 10 -15.75 -7.73 -6.18
C VAL A 10 -15.18 -7.37 -7.56
N THR A 11 -16.02 -6.97 -8.51
CA THR A 11 -15.55 -6.50 -9.83
C THR A 11 -14.63 -5.29 -9.70
N LEU A 12 -14.98 -4.32 -8.87
CA LEU A 12 -14.14 -3.15 -8.60
C LEU A 12 -12.79 -3.56 -7.99
N LEU A 13 -12.78 -4.47 -7.02
CA LEU A 13 -11.55 -4.99 -6.43
C LEU A 13 -10.67 -5.71 -7.46
N LEU A 14 -11.25 -6.50 -8.35
CA LEU A 14 -10.51 -7.20 -9.41
C LEU A 14 -9.89 -6.22 -10.41
N ILE A 15 -10.68 -5.26 -10.92
CA ILE A 15 -10.19 -4.22 -11.82
C ILE A 15 -9.08 -3.42 -11.14
N TYR A 16 -9.30 -3.02 -9.89
CA TYR A 16 -8.30 -2.31 -9.10
C TYR A 16 -6.99 -3.10 -8.94
N THR A 17 -7.10 -4.40 -8.66
CA THR A 17 -5.93 -5.29 -8.52
C THR A 17 -5.14 -5.37 -9.82
N ILE A 18 -5.82 -5.48 -10.97
CA ILE A 18 -5.16 -5.49 -12.29
C ILE A 18 -4.42 -4.16 -12.53
N VAL A 19 -5.03 -3.03 -12.20
CA VAL A 19 -4.41 -1.71 -12.33
C VAL A 19 -3.17 -1.58 -11.45
N ILE A 20 -3.24 -2.04 -10.20
CA ILE A 20 -2.08 -2.03 -9.28
C ILE A 20 -0.96 -2.92 -9.80
N ILE A 21 -1.26 -4.14 -10.24
CA ILE A 21 -0.26 -5.04 -10.83
C ILE A 21 0.38 -4.39 -12.05
N TYR A 22 -0.40 -3.73 -12.92
CA TYR A 22 0.16 -3.00 -14.06
C TYR A 22 1.15 -1.91 -13.62
N PHE A 23 0.77 -1.06 -12.67
CA PHE A 23 1.67 -0.01 -12.17
C PHE A 23 2.90 -0.55 -11.46
N MET A 24 2.78 -1.65 -10.73
CA MET A 24 3.89 -2.28 -10.03
C MET A 24 4.93 -2.91 -10.97
N PHE A 25 4.51 -3.45 -12.12
CA PHE A 25 5.43 -4.13 -13.04
C PHE A 25 5.88 -3.25 -14.21
N PHE A 26 4.97 -2.46 -14.75
CA PHE A 26 5.19 -1.71 -16.00
C PHE A 26 5.15 -0.19 -15.81
N GLY A 27 4.70 0.28 -14.64
CA GLY A 27 4.66 1.69 -14.33
C GLY A 27 6.05 2.31 -14.12
N PHE A 28 6.09 3.64 -14.17
CA PHE A 28 7.19 4.46 -13.64
C PHE A 28 8.61 4.08 -14.12
N GLY A 29 8.76 3.66 -15.38
CA GLY A 29 10.07 3.41 -15.98
C GLY A 29 10.72 2.06 -15.63
N ARG A 30 9.98 1.14 -14.97
CA ARG A 30 10.49 -0.19 -14.61
C ARG A 30 10.95 -1.03 -15.82
N LEU A 31 10.32 -0.86 -16.98
CA LEU A 31 10.74 -1.49 -18.24
C LEU A 31 12.12 -1.03 -18.71
N GLN A 32 12.45 0.25 -18.54
CA GLN A 32 13.77 0.78 -18.91
C GLN A 32 14.84 0.31 -17.93
N ALA A 33 14.50 0.22 -16.64
CA ALA A 33 15.38 -0.33 -15.61
C ALA A 33 15.73 -1.81 -15.87
N SER A 34 14.78 -2.62 -16.34
CA SER A 34 15.01 -4.06 -16.62
C SER A 34 16.12 -4.31 -17.64
N SER A 35 16.23 -3.47 -18.67
CA SER A 35 17.24 -3.60 -19.73
C SER A 35 18.70 -3.40 -19.27
N THR A 36 18.91 -2.80 -18.08
CA THR A 36 20.23 -2.51 -17.52
C THR A 36 20.58 -3.37 -16.30
N ILE A 37 19.68 -4.25 -15.85
CA ILE A 37 19.89 -5.11 -14.68
C ILE A 37 20.47 -6.46 -15.11
N LEU A 38 21.73 -6.71 -14.75
CA LEU A 38 22.47 -7.94 -15.08
C LEU A 38 22.39 -9.03 -13.99
N GLY A 39 21.50 -8.89 -12.99
CA GLY A 39 21.37 -9.87 -11.90
C GLY A 39 20.26 -9.57 -10.89
N TYR A 40 19.96 -10.55 -10.02
CA TYR A 40 18.94 -10.41 -8.98
C TYR A 40 19.36 -9.40 -7.90
N ARG A 41 18.43 -8.52 -7.51
CA ARG A 41 18.64 -7.50 -6.47
C ARG A 41 17.74 -7.78 -5.26
N PHE A 42 18.36 -7.81 -4.09
CA PHE A 42 17.71 -8.08 -2.81
C PHE A 42 17.96 -6.91 -1.84
N SER A 43 16.90 -6.32 -1.33
CA SER A 43 16.92 -5.34 -0.23
C SER A 43 16.17 -5.94 0.96
N ILE A 44 16.80 -6.93 1.60
CA ILE A 44 16.16 -7.74 2.65
C ILE A 44 16.13 -7.01 3.98
N ILE A 45 17.20 -6.25 4.29
CA ILE A 45 17.35 -5.53 5.55
C ILE A 45 16.65 -4.18 5.40
N PRO A 46 15.48 -3.96 6.05
CA PRO A 46 14.85 -2.66 6.01
C PRO A 46 15.72 -1.67 6.78
N THR A 47 16.22 -0.64 6.09
CA THR A 47 17.08 0.39 6.70
C THR A 47 16.26 1.59 7.15
N ARG A 48 15.08 1.77 6.55
CA ARG A 48 14.18 2.88 6.82
C ARG A 48 12.73 2.52 6.50
N ILE A 49 11.83 3.42 6.88
CA ILE A 49 10.48 3.47 6.32
C ILE A 49 10.53 4.47 5.17
N PRO A 50 10.15 4.12 3.93
CA PRO A 50 10.32 4.98 2.77
C PRO A 50 9.25 6.09 2.72
N LEU A 51 9.21 6.93 3.75
CA LEU A 51 8.38 8.13 3.88
C LEU A 51 9.22 9.23 4.53
N TRP A 52 9.18 10.41 3.95
CA TRP A 52 9.89 11.59 4.46
C TRP A 52 9.17 12.87 4.02
N TYR A 53 9.50 13.98 4.67
CA TYR A 53 9.09 15.29 4.18
C TYR A 53 9.95 15.69 2.96
N PRO A 54 9.34 15.99 1.81
CA PRO A 54 10.10 16.34 0.63
C PRO A 54 10.77 17.70 0.85
N LYS A 55 12.10 17.77 0.75
CA LYS A 55 12.80 19.05 0.60
C LYS A 55 12.42 19.72 -0.72
N GLU A 56 12.24 18.89 -1.75
CA GLU A 56 11.75 19.25 -3.08
C GLU A 56 10.79 18.16 -3.57
N LEU A 57 9.79 18.54 -4.36
CA LEU A 57 8.81 17.62 -4.94
C LEU A 57 9.44 16.79 -6.07
N SER A 58 10.10 15.69 -5.67
CA SER A 58 10.73 14.75 -6.59
C SER A 58 9.79 13.59 -6.98
N LEU A 59 10.01 13.01 -8.17
CA LEU A 59 9.30 11.80 -8.61
C LEU A 59 9.45 10.65 -7.61
N LEU A 60 10.63 10.52 -7.00
CA LEU A 60 10.90 9.50 -5.99
C LEU A 60 9.95 9.64 -4.78
N TRP A 61 9.74 10.88 -4.30
CA TRP A 61 8.83 11.13 -3.20
C TRP A 61 7.38 10.77 -3.58
N PHE A 62 6.95 11.11 -4.80
CA PHE A 62 5.63 10.71 -5.29
C PHE A 62 5.46 9.18 -5.39
N PHE A 63 6.52 8.44 -5.76
CA PHE A 63 6.46 6.98 -5.79
C PHE A 63 6.35 6.39 -4.38
N SER A 64 7.11 6.92 -3.43
CA SER A 64 7.02 6.50 -2.03
C SER A 64 5.65 6.78 -1.40
N LEU A 65 5.11 7.98 -1.61
CA LEU A 65 3.75 8.31 -1.19
C LEU A 65 2.71 7.46 -1.93
N GLY A 66 2.93 7.23 -3.23
CA GLY A 66 2.13 6.36 -4.08
C GLY A 66 2.06 4.94 -3.55
N ASN A 67 3.18 4.35 -3.13
CA ASN A 67 3.23 3.02 -2.52
C ASN A 67 2.39 2.96 -1.24
N LEU A 68 2.45 3.97 -0.37
CA LEU A 68 1.55 4.03 0.80
C LEU A 68 0.07 4.08 0.39
N LEU A 69 -0.30 5.02 -0.47
CA LEU A 69 -1.71 5.30 -0.77
C LEU A 69 -2.33 4.24 -1.71
N ALA A 70 -1.54 3.59 -2.56
CA ALA A 70 -1.99 2.58 -3.51
C ALA A 70 -2.54 1.31 -2.83
N PHE A 71 -2.25 1.06 -1.56
CA PHE A 71 -2.78 -0.11 -0.86
C PHE A 71 -3.90 0.22 0.14
N VAL A 72 -4.18 1.51 0.38
CA VAL A 72 -5.33 1.96 1.19
C VAL A 72 -6.65 1.39 0.66
N PRO A 73 -6.96 1.40 -0.65
CA PRO A 73 -8.21 0.85 -1.15
C PRO A 73 -8.39 -0.65 -0.90
N PHE A 74 -7.31 -1.46 -0.90
CA PHE A 74 -7.40 -2.87 -0.49
C PHE A 74 -7.87 -3.00 0.96
N GLY A 75 -7.31 -2.17 1.84
CA GLY A 75 -7.72 -2.06 3.24
C GLY A 75 -9.19 -1.70 3.43
N ILE A 76 -9.80 -0.96 2.50
CA ILE A 76 -11.22 -0.59 2.57
C ILE A 76 -12.10 -1.69 1.96
N LEU A 77 -11.77 -2.12 0.74
CA LEU A 77 -12.63 -2.98 -0.08
C LEU A 77 -12.71 -4.40 0.49
N ILE A 78 -11.60 -4.99 0.94
CA ILE A 78 -11.58 -6.39 1.41
C ILE A 78 -12.48 -6.58 2.65
N PRO A 79 -12.33 -5.82 3.76
CA PRO A 79 -13.25 -5.95 4.89
C PRO A 79 -14.68 -5.51 4.58
N MET A 80 -14.89 -4.67 3.56
CA MET A 80 -16.23 -4.31 3.09
C MET A 80 -16.95 -5.44 2.35
N ILE A 81 -16.21 -6.27 1.62
CA ILE A 81 -16.74 -7.39 0.83
C ILE A 81 -16.91 -8.64 1.69
N PHE A 82 -15.89 -8.99 2.48
CA PHE A 82 -15.76 -10.31 3.12
C PHE A 82 -15.94 -10.28 4.65
N ASP A 83 -16.18 -9.11 5.25
CA ASP A 83 -16.28 -8.91 6.71
C ASP A 83 -15.21 -9.67 7.52
N THR A 84 -13.95 -9.48 7.14
CA THR A 84 -12.83 -10.19 7.75
C THR A 84 -12.25 -9.48 8.98
N LYS A 85 -11.55 -10.24 9.83
CA LYS A 85 -10.78 -9.71 10.96
C LYS A 85 -9.41 -9.22 10.48
N TYR A 86 -8.83 -8.24 11.19
CA TYR A 86 -7.57 -7.60 10.80
C TYR A 86 -6.44 -8.61 10.57
N TYR A 87 -6.20 -9.54 11.50
CA TYR A 87 -5.12 -10.53 11.38
C TYR A 87 -5.26 -11.44 10.15
N LYS A 88 -6.49 -11.81 9.75
CA LYS A 88 -6.73 -12.58 8.53
C LYS A 88 -6.48 -11.75 7.28
N PHE A 89 -6.96 -10.51 7.29
CA PHE A 89 -6.74 -9.55 6.21
C PHE A 89 -5.23 -9.33 5.98
N ILE A 90 -4.50 -8.92 7.02
CA ILE A 90 -3.09 -8.57 6.89
C ILE A 90 -2.24 -9.79 6.52
N PHE A 91 -2.58 -10.99 7.02
CA PHE A 91 -1.88 -12.21 6.64
C PHE A 91 -2.01 -12.52 5.14
N VAL A 92 -3.22 -12.47 4.60
CA VAL A 92 -3.45 -12.67 3.15
C VAL A 92 -2.81 -11.55 2.34
N PHE A 93 -2.91 -10.31 2.80
CA PHE A 93 -2.29 -9.16 2.15
C PHE A 93 -0.76 -9.29 2.11
N LEU A 94 -0.13 -9.74 3.20
CA LEU A 94 1.31 -9.97 3.27
C LEU A 94 1.75 -11.05 2.29
N ILE A 95 1.02 -12.16 2.19
CA ILE A 95 1.29 -13.20 1.18
C ILE A 95 1.19 -12.61 -0.23
N PHE A 96 0.16 -11.80 -0.49
CA PHE A 96 -0.02 -11.16 -1.79
C PHE A 96 1.15 -10.24 -2.14
N ILE A 97 1.53 -9.31 -1.26
CA ILE A 97 2.62 -8.36 -1.57
C ILE A 97 3.98 -9.06 -1.65
N LEU A 98 4.26 -10.04 -0.77
CA LEU A 98 5.46 -10.88 -0.87
C LEU A 98 5.55 -11.59 -2.22
N SER A 99 4.41 -12.12 -2.70
CA SER A 99 4.36 -12.78 -4.01
C SER A 99 4.66 -11.79 -5.14
N LEU A 100 4.17 -10.55 -5.06
CA LEU A 100 4.45 -9.52 -6.05
C LEU A 100 5.92 -9.11 -6.07
N GLU A 101 6.54 -8.89 -4.91
CA GLU A 101 7.97 -8.55 -4.80
C GLU A 101 8.86 -9.68 -5.34
N ILE A 102 8.52 -10.93 -5.03
CA ILE A 102 9.22 -12.11 -5.59
C ILE A 102 9.08 -12.14 -7.12
N LEU A 103 7.87 -11.91 -7.64
CA LEU A 103 7.63 -11.88 -9.08
C LEU A 103 8.38 -10.73 -9.76
N GLN A 104 8.40 -9.53 -9.18
CA GLN A 104 9.15 -8.38 -9.71
C GLN A 104 10.65 -8.68 -9.78
N MET A 105 11.19 -9.35 -8.77
CA MET A 105 12.58 -9.80 -8.75
C MET A 105 12.87 -10.87 -9.82
N ILE A 106 12.03 -11.91 -9.91
CA ILE A 106 12.21 -13.01 -10.89
C ILE A 106 12.09 -12.49 -12.33
N THR A 107 11.23 -11.52 -12.56
CA THR A 107 11.01 -10.89 -13.88
C THR A 107 12.03 -9.79 -14.20
N TYR A 108 12.98 -9.50 -13.30
CA TYR A 108 13.95 -8.41 -13.42
C TYR A 108 13.31 -7.03 -13.65
N LEU A 109 12.04 -6.86 -13.23
CA LEU A 109 11.31 -5.59 -13.29
C LEU A 109 11.44 -4.78 -11.97
N GLY A 110 12.13 -5.35 -10.98
CA GLY A 110 12.42 -4.73 -9.70
C GLY A 110 13.39 -5.55 -8.86
N SER A 111 13.56 -5.12 -7.62
CA SER A 111 14.23 -5.86 -6.55
C SER A 111 13.19 -6.44 -5.61
N PHE A 112 13.54 -7.50 -4.88
CA PHE A 112 12.78 -7.87 -3.69
C PHE A 112 13.08 -6.84 -2.60
N ASP A 113 12.13 -5.95 -2.29
CA ASP A 113 12.34 -4.83 -1.38
C ASP A 113 11.45 -4.92 -0.13
N THR A 114 12.06 -5.18 1.02
CA THR A 114 11.35 -5.23 2.30
C THR A 114 10.76 -3.87 2.69
N GLU A 115 11.36 -2.76 2.26
CA GLU A 115 10.83 -1.41 2.52
C GLU A 115 9.50 -1.18 1.78
N ASP A 116 9.36 -1.71 0.55
CA ASP A 116 8.11 -1.69 -0.22
C ASP A 116 7.04 -2.57 0.46
N ILE A 117 7.40 -3.75 0.97
CA ILE A 117 6.47 -4.60 1.74
C ILE A 117 5.94 -3.86 2.97
N ILE A 118 6.82 -3.17 3.71
CA ILE A 118 6.45 -2.41 4.91
C ILE A 118 5.48 -1.31 4.55
N ILE A 119 5.81 -0.45 3.57
CA ILE A 119 4.99 0.71 3.25
C ILE A 119 3.62 0.32 2.70
N ASN A 120 3.57 -0.72 1.86
CA ASN A 120 2.34 -1.24 1.27
C ASN A 120 1.43 -1.85 2.36
N SER A 121 2.02 -2.56 3.33
CA SER A 121 1.31 -3.12 4.48
C SER A 121 0.74 -2.05 5.40
N ILE A 122 1.47 -0.95 5.60
CA ILE A 122 1.00 0.20 6.36
C ILE A 122 -0.17 0.88 5.63
N GLY A 123 -0.07 1.07 4.32
CA GLY A 123 -1.17 1.59 3.49
C GLY A 123 -2.45 0.77 3.61
N ALA A 124 -2.34 -0.55 3.43
CA ALA A 124 -3.44 -1.49 3.64
C ALA A 124 -4.02 -1.42 5.06
N THR A 125 -3.18 -1.27 6.08
CA THR A 125 -3.59 -1.14 7.49
C THR A 125 -4.37 0.15 7.73
N ILE A 126 -3.90 1.29 7.20
CA ILE A 126 -4.59 2.58 7.28
C ILE A 126 -5.99 2.46 6.67
N GLY A 127 -6.11 1.85 5.48
CA GLY A 127 -7.41 1.63 4.85
C GLY A 127 -8.35 0.75 5.69
N PHE A 128 -7.82 -0.33 6.27
CA PHE A 128 -8.59 -1.26 7.10
C PHE A 128 -9.14 -0.59 8.37
N LEU A 129 -8.26 0.09 9.11
CA LEU A 129 -8.64 0.78 10.34
C LEU A 129 -9.65 1.89 10.05
N SER A 130 -9.39 2.70 9.00
CA SER A 130 -10.30 3.76 8.58
C SER A 130 -11.69 3.21 8.27
N TYR A 131 -11.77 2.15 7.45
CA TYR A 131 -13.04 1.52 7.14
C TYR A 131 -13.76 0.95 8.37
N LYS A 132 -13.07 0.18 9.22
CA LYS A 132 -13.71 -0.46 10.39
C LYS A 132 -14.19 0.55 11.41
N ILE A 133 -13.45 1.65 11.63
CA ILE A 133 -13.87 2.72 12.55
C ILE A 133 -15.08 3.46 11.97
N SER A 134 -15.00 3.88 10.70
CA SER A 134 -16.06 4.67 10.07
C SER A 134 -17.34 3.86 9.80
N ASN A 135 -17.25 2.53 9.64
CA ASN A 135 -18.45 1.72 9.41
C ASN A 135 -19.42 1.69 10.60
N LYS A 136 -19.01 2.22 11.78
CA LYS A 136 -19.87 2.41 12.96
C LYS A 136 -20.92 3.52 12.78
N PHE A 137 -20.69 4.49 11.89
CA PHE A 137 -21.66 5.55 11.63
C PHE A 137 -22.90 5.02 10.90
N LYS A 138 -24.05 5.68 11.02
CA LYS A 138 -25.29 5.23 10.35
C LYS A 138 -25.41 5.79 8.93
N LEU A 139 -25.10 7.08 8.75
CA LEU A 139 -25.24 7.78 7.47
C LEU A 139 -24.05 7.50 6.55
N VAL A 140 -24.32 7.24 5.26
CA VAL A 140 -23.27 6.97 4.26
C VAL A 140 -22.31 8.16 4.13
N SER A 141 -22.82 9.40 4.15
CA SER A 141 -21.98 10.60 4.11
C SER A 141 -21.00 10.66 5.29
N GLN A 142 -21.47 10.39 6.51
CA GLN A 142 -20.62 10.34 7.70
C GLN A 142 -19.56 9.24 7.61
N LYS A 143 -19.93 8.06 7.10
CA LYS A 143 -18.97 6.96 6.85
C LYS A 143 -17.87 7.42 5.92
N THR A 144 -18.22 8.01 4.78
CA THR A 144 -17.26 8.43 3.76
C THR A 144 -16.36 9.56 4.27
N ILE A 145 -16.94 10.61 4.89
CA ILE A 145 -16.18 11.73 5.44
C ILE A 145 -15.23 11.26 6.53
N SER A 146 -15.69 10.42 7.46
CA SER A 146 -14.85 9.86 8.52
C SER A 146 -13.73 8.99 7.94
N THR A 147 -14.00 8.19 6.91
CA THR A 147 -13.00 7.32 6.29
C THR A 147 -11.89 8.16 5.65
N LEU A 148 -12.26 9.19 4.88
CA LEU A 148 -11.30 10.10 4.24
C LEU A 148 -10.47 10.87 5.28
N PHE A 149 -11.13 11.39 6.32
CA PHE A 149 -10.44 12.08 7.41
C PHE A 149 -9.44 11.17 8.13
N LEU A 150 -9.83 9.92 8.43
CA LEU A 150 -8.95 8.95 9.06
C LEU A 150 -7.76 8.55 8.18
N ILE A 151 -7.97 8.39 6.87
CA ILE A 151 -6.86 8.12 5.93
C ILE A 151 -5.87 9.27 5.95
N LEU A 152 -6.35 10.52 5.88
CA LEU A 152 -5.49 11.71 5.89
C LEU A 152 -4.69 11.81 7.19
N ILE A 153 -5.37 11.73 8.35
CA ILE A 153 -4.70 11.89 9.64
C ILE A 153 -3.73 10.74 9.92
N LEU A 154 -4.11 9.49 9.64
CA LEU A 154 -3.24 8.34 9.87
C LEU A 154 -2.02 8.36 8.93
N SER A 155 -2.21 8.71 7.66
CA SER A 155 -1.10 8.86 6.71
C SER A 155 -0.15 9.98 7.13
N PHE A 156 -0.70 11.12 7.56
CA PHE A 156 0.11 12.23 8.07
C PHE A 156 0.89 11.82 9.33
N THR A 157 0.25 11.17 10.30
CA THR A 157 0.94 10.67 11.51
C THR A 157 2.03 9.66 11.15
N MET A 158 1.79 8.82 10.15
CA MET A 158 2.76 7.83 9.70
C MET A 158 3.98 8.48 9.04
N ILE A 159 3.80 9.53 8.22
CA ILE A 159 4.91 10.29 7.64
C ILE A 159 5.77 10.93 8.73
N ASN A 160 5.14 11.53 9.76
CA ASN A 160 5.86 12.09 10.91
C ASN A 160 6.64 11.03 11.67
N PHE A 161 6.01 9.88 11.93
CA PHE A 161 6.66 8.77 12.60
C PHE A 161 7.86 8.25 11.80
N ALA A 162 7.69 8.02 10.50
CA ALA A 162 8.75 7.58 9.61
C ALA A 162 9.93 8.56 9.59
N GLU A 163 9.66 9.86 9.49
CA GLU A 163 10.69 10.92 9.55
C GLU A 163 11.52 10.84 10.84
N ILE A 164 10.87 10.69 12.00
CA ILE A 164 11.53 10.58 13.30
C ILE A 164 12.33 9.27 13.39
N PHE A 165 11.71 8.17 13.01
CA PHE A 165 12.31 6.83 13.04
C PHE A 165 13.56 6.75 12.14
N ASN A 166 13.46 7.29 10.93
CA ASN A 166 14.57 7.31 9.98
C ASN A 166 15.73 8.16 10.49
N LYS A 167 15.45 9.30 11.14
CA LYS A 167 16.50 10.11 11.80
C LYS A 167 17.17 9.33 12.91
N PHE A 168 16.39 8.66 13.76
CA PHE A 168 16.93 7.86 14.87
C PHE A 168 17.89 6.77 14.38
N ILE A 169 17.48 6.00 13.36
CA ILE A 169 18.34 4.96 12.77
C ILE A 169 19.58 5.55 12.09
N SER A 170 19.47 6.74 11.47
CA SER A 170 20.61 7.36 10.80
C SER A 170 21.73 7.82 11.76
N TYR A 171 21.44 7.94 13.06
CA TYR A 171 22.41 8.33 14.10
C TYR A 171 22.99 7.13 14.87
N THR A 172 22.54 5.91 14.61
CA THR A 172 23.06 4.65 15.17
C THR A 172 23.96 3.94 14.17
#